data_AF-A0AAW8AXW4-F1
#
_entry.id   AF-A0AAW8AXW4-F1
#
_cell.length_a   1.000
_cell.length_b   1.000
_cell.length_c   1.000
_cell.angle_alpha   90.00
_cell.angle_beta   90.00
_cell.angle_gamma   90.00
#
_symmetry.space_group_name_H-M   'P 1'
#
loop_
_entity.id
_entity.type
_entity.pdbx_description
1 polymer ?
#
loop_
_entity_poly.entity_id
_entity_poly.type
_entity_poly.pdbx_seq_one_letter_code
_entity_poly.pdbx_strand_id
1 'polypeptide(L)' 'MEALHKKIREEGIVLSDQVLKVDAFLNHQIDPALMKLIGDEFAELFKDSGITKIVTIEASGIAPAIMTGLNLG' A
#
# COMPACT_ATOMS: atom_id res chain seq x y z
N MET A 1 8.32 -0.08 -6.34
CA MET A 1 8.37 1.13 -5.47
C MET A 1 8.30 2.52 -6.13
N GLU A 2 8.92 2.81 -7.29
CA GLU A 2 8.95 4.17 -7.87
C GLU A 2 7.58 4.86 -8.05
N ALA A 3 6.54 4.08 -8.41
CA ALA A 3 5.18 4.59 -8.57
C ALA A 3 4.62 5.23 -7.27
N LEU A 4 4.91 4.64 -6.11
CA LEU A 4 4.48 5.19 -4.81
C LEU A 4 5.23 6.49 -4.49
N HIS A 5 6.55 6.53 -4.69
CA HIS A 5 7.33 7.76 -4.49
C HIS A 5 6.89 8.90 -5.42
N LYS A 6 6.51 8.58 -6.66
CA LYS A 6 5.98 9.55 -7.60
C LYS A 6 4.63 10.09 -7.12
N LYS A 7 3.69 9.22 -6.73
CA LYS A 7 2.39 9.63 -6.16
C LYS A 7 2.52 10.49 -4.91
N ILE A 8 3.44 10.15 -4.01
CA ILE A 8 3.71 10.97 -2.83
C ILE A 8 4.19 12.38 -3.23
N ARG A 9 5.10 12.48 -4.21
CA ARG A 9 5.64 13.76 -4.68
C ARG A 9 4.61 14.61 -5.44
N GLU A 10 3.69 13.99 -6.17
CA GLU A 10 2.71 14.68 -7.02
C GLU A 10 1.38 14.98 -6.31
N GLU A 11 0.91 14.08 -5.44
CA GLU A 11 -0.42 14.13 -4.83
C GLU A 11 -0.39 14.24 -3.29
N GLY A 12 0.78 14.07 -2.66
CA GLY A 12 0.94 14.20 -1.22
C GLY A 12 0.90 15.64 -0.74
N ILE A 13 0.21 15.90 0.37
CA ILE A 13 0.10 17.23 0.97
C ILE A 13 0.78 17.21 2.33
N VAL A 14 1.82 18.03 2.52
CA VAL A 14 2.47 18.22 3.82
C VAL A 14 1.62 19.16 4.66
N LEU A 15 1.01 18.65 5.73
CA LEU A 15 0.21 19.46 6.67
C LEU A 15 1.08 20.09 7.76
N SER A 16 2.19 19.46 8.10
CA SER A 16 3.21 19.94 9.04
C SER A 16 4.52 19.17 8.83
N ASP A 17 5.58 19.53 9.54
CA ASP A 17 6.88 18.85 9.50
C ASP A 17 6.80 17.34 9.80
N GLN A 18 5.69 16.86 10.37
CA GLN A 18 5.51 15.48 10.81
C GLN A 18 4.35 14.77 10.13
N VAL A 19 3.51 15.48 9.35
CA VAL A 19 2.26 14.92 8.83
C VAL A 19 2.18 15.06 7.31
N LEU A 20 2.19 13.91 6.63
CA LEU A 20 1.92 13.79 5.20
C LEU A 20 0.50 13.24 4.99
N LYS A 21 -0.36 14.05 4.37
CA LYS A 21 -1.70 13.67 3.96
C LYS A 21 -1.66 13.05 2.55
N VAL A 22 -2.19 11.83 2.43
CA VAL A 22 -2.20 11.00 1.20
C VAL A 22 -3.60 10.48 0.88
N ASP A 23 -4.62 11.28 1.22
CA ASP A 23 -6.02 10.88 1.12
C ASP A 23 -6.48 10.62 -0.31
N ALA A 24 -5.79 11.16 -1.32
CA ALA A 24 -6.14 10.99 -2.73
C ALA A 24 -5.88 9.57 -3.27
N PHE A 25 -5.05 8.75 -2.59
CA PHE A 25 -4.68 7.43 -3.11
C PHE A 25 -4.51 6.31 -2.07
N LEU A 26 -4.50 6.60 -0.76
CA LEU A 26 -4.35 5.58 0.29
C LEU A 26 -5.45 5.63 1.37
N ASN A 27 -5.61 6.75 2.07
CA ASN A 27 -6.35 6.76 3.35
C ASN A 27 -7.88 6.91 3.21
N HIS A 28 -8.35 7.72 2.26
CA HIS A 28 -9.79 7.98 2.05
C HIS A 28 -10.23 7.56 0.65
N GLN A 29 -9.60 8.11 -0.38
CA GLN A 29 -9.64 7.55 -1.72
C GLN A 29 -8.51 6.53 -1.84
N ILE A 30 -8.83 5.39 -2.46
CA ILE A 30 -7.87 4.32 -2.71
C ILE A 30 -7.60 4.31 -4.22
N ASP A 31 -6.32 4.29 -4.61
CA ASP A 31 -5.92 3.97 -5.97
C ASP A 31 -5.72 2.44 -6.08
N PRO A 32 -6.62 1.69 -6.73
CA PRO A 32 -6.54 0.23 -6.76
C PRO A 32 -5.34 -0.28 -7.55
N ALA A 33 -4.90 0.45 -8.59
CA ALA A 33 -3.76 0.05 -9.40
C ALA A 33 -2.46 0.21 -8.60
N LEU A 34 -2.33 1.28 -7.82
CA LEU A 34 -1.22 1.45 -6.89
C LEU A 34 -1.23 0.37 -5.80
N MET A 35 -2.40 0.08 -5.21
CA MET A 35 -2.49 -0.95 -4.17
C MET A 35 -2.10 -2.33 -4.69
N LYS A 36 -2.46 -2.65 -5.95
CA LYS A 36 -2.00 -3.88 -6.60
C LYS A 36 -0.47 -3.90 -6.72
N LEU A 37 0.16 -2.83 -7.20
CA LEU A 37 1.62 -2.76 -7.31
C LEU A 37 2.32 -2.91 -5.95
N ILE A 38 1.76 -2.31 -4.89
CA ILE A 38 2.26 -2.45 -3.53
C ILE A 38 2.11 -3.90 -3.04
N GLY A 39 0.95 -4.52 -3.28
CA GLY A 39 0.70 -5.91 -2.92
C GLY A 39 1.58 -6.90 -3.69
N ASP A 40 1.81 -6.67 -4.98
CA ASP A 40 2.75 -7.45 -5.82
C ASP A 40 4.17 -7.38 -5.22
N GLU A 41 4.63 -6.18 -4.83
CA GLU A 41 5.96 -5.97 -4.23
C GLU A 41 6.08 -6.68 -2.87
N PHE A 42 5.07 -6.58 -2.00
CA PHE A 42 5.07 -7.34 -0.74
C PHE A 42 5.09 -8.85 -1.00
N ALA A 43 4.29 -9.34 -1.94
CA ALA A 43 4.27 -10.77 -2.27
C ALA A 43 5.63 -11.26 -2.76
N GLU A 44 6.29 -10.50 -3.64
CA GLU A 44 7.62 -10.82 -4.14
C GLU A 44 8.68 -10.85 -3.02
N LEU A 45 8.65 -9.88 -2.11
CA LEU A 45 9.58 -9.82 -0.96
C LEU A 45 9.43 -11.02 -0.02
N PHE A 46 8.24 -11.60 0.10
CA PHE A 46 7.94 -12.69 1.02
C PHE A 46 7.69 -14.05 0.36
N LYS A 47 7.88 -14.17 -0.96
CA LYS A 47 7.51 -15.37 -1.74
C LYS A 47 8.12 -16.69 -1.21
N ASP A 48 9.36 -16.62 -0.72
CA ASP A 48 10.10 -17.80 -0.22
C ASP A 48 10.00 -17.98 1.30
N SER A 49 9.17 -17.17 1.98
CA SER A 49 9.06 -17.16 3.44
C SER A 49 7.98 -18.10 3.99
N GLY A 50 7.26 -18.83 3.13
CA GLY A 50 6.20 -19.77 3.57
C GLY A 50 5.04 -19.09 4.29
N ILE A 51 4.67 -17.88 3.88
CA ILE A 51 3.61 -17.10 4.52
C ILE A 51 2.26 -17.79 4.34
N THR A 52 1.58 -18.09 5.44
CA THR A 52 0.25 -18.70 5.43
C THR A 52 -0.88 -17.71 5.76
N LYS A 53 -0.54 -16.52 6.24
CA LYS A 53 -1.52 -15.52 6.72
C LYS A 53 -0.92 -14.12 6.73
N ILE A 54 -1.76 -13.14 6.43
CA ILE A 54 -1.47 -11.71 6.56
C ILE A 54 -2.36 -11.15 7.66
N VAL A 55 -1.78 -10.32 8.54
CA VAL A 55 -2.50 -9.60 9.60
C VAL A 55 -2.35 -8.11 9.35
N THR A 56 -3.45 -7.37 9.40
CA THR A 56 -3.50 -5.91 9.25
C THR A 56 -4.52 -5.33 10.23
N ILE A 57 -4.63 -4.01 10.29
CA ILE A 57 -5.65 -3.30 11.08
C ILE A 57 -6.50 -2.41 10.19
N GLU A 58 -7.76 -2.25 10.58
CA GLU A 58 -8.70 -1.37 9.90
C GLU A 58 -8.36 0.12 10.11
N ALA A 59 -8.66 1.01 9.16
CA ALA A 59 -9.27 0.74 7.85
C ALA A 59 -8.25 0.76 6.68
N SER A 60 -7.34 1.72 6.66
CA SER A 60 -6.44 1.98 5.50
C SER A 60 -5.45 0.84 5.23
N GLY A 61 -5.17 -0.01 6.21
CA GLY A 61 -4.33 -1.19 6.04
C GLY A 61 -4.99 -2.33 5.27
N ILE A 62 -6.32 -2.30 5.07
CA ILE A 62 -7.07 -3.39 4.44
C ILE A 62 -6.70 -3.55 2.96
N ALA A 63 -6.72 -2.45 2.19
CA ALA A 63 -6.50 -2.49 0.75
C ALA A 63 -5.12 -3.06 0.34
N PRO A 64 -3.98 -2.56 0.87
CA PRO A 64 -2.68 -3.14 0.54
C PRO A 64 -2.53 -4.58 1.05
N ALA A 65 -3.10 -4.92 2.21
CA ALA A 65 -3.03 -6.28 2.75
C ALA A 65 -3.80 -7.30 1.91
N ILE A 66 -5.00 -6.95 1.43
CA ILE A 66 -5.79 -7.80 0.54
C ILE A 66 -5.04 -8.02 -0.79
N MET A 67 -4.49 -6.95 -1.38
CA MET A 67 -3.70 -7.09 -2.61
C MET A 67 -2.46 -7.94 -2.41
N THR A 68 -1.80 -7.84 -1.24
CA THR A 68 -0.69 -8.73 -0.90
C THR A 68 -1.14 -10.19 -0.82
N GLY A 69 -2.26 -10.46 -0.15
CA GLY A 69 -2.81 -11.80 0.00
C GLY A 69 -3.30 -12.42 -1.31
N LEU A 70 -3.79 -11.59 -2.24
CA LEU A 70 -4.19 -12.01 -3.57
C LEU A 70 -3.03 -12.59 -4.38
N ASN A 71 -1.81 -12.09 -4.18
CA ASN A 71 -0.62 -12.48 -4.94
C ASN A 71 0.27 -13.49 -4.20
N LEU A 72 0.19 -13.56 -2.87
CA LEU A 72 0.85 -14.59 -2.07
C LEU A 72 0.09 -15.94 -2.08
N GLY A 73 -1.15 -15.94 -2.61
CA GLY A 73 -2.02 -17.11 -2.72
C GLY A 73 -1.66 -18.00 -3.90
#